data_AF-A0A356WZ95-F1
#
_entry.id   AF-A0A356WZ95-F1
#
_cell.length_a   1.000
_cell.length_b   1.000
_cell.length_c   1.000
_cell.angle_alpha   90.00
_cell.angle_beta   90.00
_cell.angle_gamma   90.00
#
_symmetry.space_group_name_H-M   'P 1'
#
loop_
_entity.id
_entity.type
_entity.pdbx_description
1 polymer ?
#
loop_
_entity_poly.entity_id
_entity_poly.type
_entity_poly.pdbx_seq_one_letter_code
_entity_poly.pdbx_strand_id
1 'polypeptide(L)' 'MQNELSKQIISSFAEIAHEKGIDRDMLLSILEDVFRTMIRKKYESDDAFEVILNADRGEIQIL' A
#
# COMPACT_ATOMS: atom_id res chain seq x y z
N MET A 1 -1.10 19.46 -10.80
CA MET A 1 -0.29 19.54 -9.57
C MET A 1 -0.36 18.17 -8.92
N GLN A 2 0.76 17.43 -8.83
CA GLN A 2 0.76 16.18 -8.05
C GLN A 2 0.55 16.54 -6.58
N ASN A 3 -0.37 15.83 -5.93
CA ASN A 3 -0.71 16.00 -4.51
C ASN A 3 0.54 15.72 -3.65
N GLU A 4 0.85 16.59 -2.69
CA GLU A 4 1.99 16.42 -1.78
C GLU A 4 1.91 15.10 -0.98
N LEU A 5 0.70 14.63 -0.68
CA LEU A 5 0.48 13.34 -0.02
C LEU A 5 0.97 12.17 -0.90
N SER A 6 0.68 12.20 -2.20
CA SER A 6 1.13 11.16 -3.13
C SER A 6 2.65 11.10 -3.22
N LYS A 7 3.32 12.26 -3.21
CA LYS A 7 4.80 12.32 -3.20
C LYS A 7 5.38 11.71 -1.93
N GLN A 8 4.78 11.99 -0.77
CA GLN A 8 5.21 11.41 0.50
C GLN A 8 5.05 9.88 0.51
N ILE A 9 3.93 9.37 0.00
CA ILE A 9 3.69 7.92 -0.10
C ILE A 9 4.75 7.26 -1.00
N ILE A 10 5.02 7.83 -2.18
CA ILE A 10 6.04 7.31 -3.10
C ILE A 10 7.42 7.32 -2.44
N SER A 11 7.80 8.42 -1.77
CA SER A 11 9.10 8.52 -1.10
C SER A 11 9.23 7.51 0.03
N SER A 12 8.18 7.33 0.85
CA SER A 12 8.20 6.35 1.94
C SER A 12 8.29 4.92 1.42
N PHE A 13 7.61 4.59 0.32
CA PHE A 13 7.76 3.26 -0.28
C PHE A 13 9.18 3.01 -0.81
N ALA A 14 9.78 4.00 -1.47
CA ALA A 14 11.15 3.89 -1.95
C ALA A 14 12.15 3.74 -0.79
N GLU A 15 11.95 4.47 0.30
CA GLU A 15 12.77 4.39 1.51
C GLU A 15 12.66 3.01 2.18
N ILE A 16 11.44 2.51 2.39
CA ILE A 16 11.22 1.19 3.00
C ILE A 16 11.82 0.07 2.12
N ALA A 17 11.62 0.14 0.80
CA ALA A 17 12.20 -0.84 -0.13
C ALA A 17 13.73 -0.86 -0.04
N HIS A 18 14.36 0.32 -0.04
CA HIS A 18 15.80 0.47 0.09
C HIS A 18 16.33 -0.01 1.45
N GLU A 19 15.70 0.39 2.56
CA GLU A 19 16.10 0.01 3.92
C GLU A 19 15.98 -1.50 4.16
N LYS A 20 14.94 -2.13 3.61
CA LYS A 20 14.71 -3.58 3.76
C LYS A 20 15.42 -4.41 2.70
N GLY A 21 16.00 -3.78 1.67
CA GLY A 21 16.64 -4.47 0.56
C GLY A 21 15.66 -5.33 -0.24
N ILE A 22 14.40 -4.90 -0.33
CA ILE A 22 13.33 -5.60 -1.05
C ILE A 22 12.95 -4.82 -2.30
N ASP A 23 12.48 -5.53 -3.31
CA ASP A 23 11.91 -4.87 -4.48
C ASP A 23 10.51 -4.31 -4.20
N ARG A 24 10.03 -3.52 -5.15
CA ARG A 24 8.75 -2.82 -5.05
C ARG A 24 7.56 -3.78 -5.06
N ASP A 25 7.64 -4.87 -5.81
CA ASP A 25 6.55 -5.84 -5.92
C ASP A 25 6.35 -6.59 -4.59
N MET A 26 7.44 -6.96 -3.94
CA MET A 26 7.43 -7.53 -2.59
C MET A 26 6.90 -6.52 -1.56
N LEU A 27 7.29 -5.24 -1.65
CA LEU A 27 6.74 -4.23 -0.76
C LEU A 27 5.22 -4.06 -0.95
N LEU A 28 4.75 -4.08 -2.19
CA LEU A 28 3.33 -3.95 -2.52
C LEU A 28 2.50 -5.11 -1.96
N SER A 29 2.98 -6.34 -2.08
CA SER A 29 2.28 -7.51 -1.51
C SER A 29 2.20 -7.45 0.02
N ILE A 30 3.29 -7.04 0.68
CA ILE A 30 3.29 -6.83 2.14
C ILE A 30 2.26 -5.78 2.55
N LEU A 31 2.20 -4.66 1.82
CA LEU A 31 1.25 -3.59 2.12
C LEU A 31 -0.20 -4.05 1.90
N GLU A 32 -0.47 -4.80 0.82
CA GLU A 32 -1.79 -5.39 0.57
C GLU A 32 -2.23 -6.27 1.75
N ASP A 33 -1.36 -7.16 2.22
CA ASP A 33 -1.63 -8.04 3.36
C ASP A 33 -1.89 -7.26 4.65
N VAL A 34 -1.16 -6.16 4.87
CA VAL A 34 -1.38 -5.27 6.01
C VAL A 34 -2.76 -4.63 5.93
N PHE A 35 -3.16 -4.08 4.78
CA PHE A 35 -4.49 -3.49 4.60
C PHE A 35 -5.61 -4.53 4.75
N ARG A 36 -5.50 -5.68 4.10
CA ARG A 36 -6.46 -6.79 4.25
C ARG A 36 -6.59 -7.23 5.70
N THR A 37 -5.48 -7.32 6.43
CA THR A 37 -5.51 -7.65 7.85
C THR A 37 -6.22 -6.58 8.68
N MET A 38 -6.02 -5.30 8.38
CA MET A 38 -6.75 -4.21 9.05
C MET A 38 -8.26 -4.24 8.73
N ILE A 39 -8.63 -4.55 7.49
CA ILE A 39 -10.03 -4.71 7.06
C ILE A 39 -10.68 -5.87 7.81
N ARG A 40 -10.07 -7.06 7.81
CA ARG A 40 -10.55 -8.22 8.57
C ARG A 40 -10.72 -7.91 10.06
N LYS A 41 -9.78 -7.17 10.65
CA LYS A 41 -9.90 -6.75 12.07
C LYS A 41 -11.09 -5.83 12.33
N LYS A 42 -11.51 -5.04 11.34
CA LYS A 42 -12.59 -4.05 11.48
C LYS A 42 -13.96 -4.61 11.09
N TYR A 43 -14.02 -5.43 10.05
CA TYR A 43 -15.25 -5.91 9.42
C TYR A 43 -15.41 -7.44 9.48
N GLU A 44 -14.54 -8.13 10.22
CA GLU A 44 -14.51 -9.59 10.42
C GLU A 44 -14.17 -10.41 9.15
N SER A 45 -14.32 -9.84 7.96
CA SER A 45 -13.92 -10.40 6.67
C SER A 45 -13.41 -9.28 5.74
N ASP A 46 -12.53 -9.62 4.79
CA ASP A 46 -12.10 -8.77 3.68
C ASP A 46 -12.70 -9.18 2.31
N ASP A 47 -13.60 -10.17 2.27
CA ASP A 47 -14.13 -10.73 1.00
C ASP A 47 -14.92 -9.72 0.15
N ALA A 48 -15.49 -8.72 0.80
CA ALA A 48 -16.24 -7.65 0.14
C ALA A 48 -15.37 -6.46 -0.28
N PHE A 49 -14.07 -6.51 -0.04
CA PHE A 49 -13.15 -5.39 -0.26
C PHE A 49 -12.09 -5.71 -1.31
N GLU A 50 -11.82 -4.75 -2.18
CA GLU A 50 -10.71 -4.81 -3.13
C GLU A 50 -9.65 -3.76 -2.78
N VAL A 51 -8.42 -4.21 -2.50
CA VAL A 51 -7.29 -3.33 -2.17
C VAL A 51 -6.41 -3.16 -3.41
N ILE A 52 -6.38 -1.95 -3.97
CA ILE A 52 -5.60 -1.62 -5.15
C ILE A 52 -4.50 -0.63 -4.76
N LEU A 53 -3.25 -1.02 -4.99
CA LEU A 53 -2.06 -0.21 -4.67
C LEU A 53 -1.32 0.17 -5.95
N ASN A 54 -1.03 1.47 -6.11
CA ASN A 54 -0.21 1.98 -7.20
C ASN A 54 1.00 2.72 -6.64
N ALA A 55 2.15 2.04 -6.59
CA ALA A 55 3.41 2.60 -6.08
C ALA A 55 4.01 3.69 -6.97
N ASP A 56 3.69 3.73 -8.27
CA ASP A 56 4.19 4.77 -9.18
C ASP A 56 3.47 6.10 -8.98
N ARG A 57 2.18 6.03 -8.63
CA ARG A 57 1.32 7.19 -8.40
C ARG A 57 1.17 7.55 -6.93
N GLY A 58 1.61 6.69 -6.01
CA GLY A 58 1.41 6.87 -4.57
C GLY A 58 -0.07 6.85 -4.19
N GLU A 59 -0.85 5.98 -4.84
CA GLU A 59 -2.29 5.88 -4.66
C GLU A 59 -2.66 4.54 -4.02
N ILE A 60 -3.56 4.59 -3.06
CA ILE A 60 -4.13 3.43 -2.38
C ILE A 60 -5.65 3.56 -2.48
N GLN A 61 -6.31 2.55 -3.01
CA GLN A 61 -7.77 2.49 -3.13
C GLN A 61 -8.28 1.23 -2.44
N ILE A 62 -9.36 1.37 -1.68
CA ILE A 62 -10.09 0.28 -1.06
C ILE A 62 -11.54 0.45 -1.53
N LEU A 63 -12.02 -0.48 -2.34
CA LEU A 63 -13.38 -0.52 -2.87
C LEU A 63 -14.26 -1.43 -2.02
#